data_AF-A0A925K0F0-F1
#
_entry.id   AF-A0A925K0F0-F1
#
_cell.length_a   1.000
_cell.length_b   1.000
_cell.length_c   1.000
_cell.angle_alpha   90.00
_cell.angle_beta   90.00
_cell.angle_gamma   90.00
#
_symmetry.space_group_name_H-M   'P 1'
#
loop_
_entity.id
_entity.type
_entity.pdbx_description
1 polymer ?
#
loop_
_entity_poly.entity_id
_entity_poly.type
_entity_poly.pdbx_seq_one_letter_code
_entity_poly.pdbx_strand_id
1 'polypeptide(L)'
;MNGRVRALGGEEAIRLRRATIEAMFEHARAIAPEECCGLLGGGENLAKSVYPLRNVARNAAVAYEAAPEELFEAQRQMRARGENLVGIYHSHPRSKDPAPSASDVRLAFYPSAVYFIIGFDEETGCVLRAFRISEKEGRWERAEFETIE
;
A
#
# COMPACT_ATOMS: atom_id res chain seq x y z
N MET A 1 -14.21 -42.22 -6.70
CA MET A 1 -14.85 -40.91 -6.93
C MET A 1 -15.48 -40.46 -5.62
N ASN A 2 -14.99 -39.37 -5.04
CA ASN A 2 -15.75 -38.46 -4.17
C ASN A 2 -14.83 -37.27 -3.89
N GLY A 3 -15.08 -36.21 -4.64
CA GLY A 3 -14.29 -34.98 -4.62
C GLY A 3 -14.45 -34.28 -3.28
N ARG A 4 -13.31 -34.04 -2.63
CA ARG A 4 -13.22 -33.01 -1.60
C ARG A 4 -13.34 -31.67 -2.30
N VAL A 5 -14.42 -30.96 -2.00
CA VAL A 5 -14.56 -29.53 -2.27
C VAL A 5 -13.37 -28.84 -1.60
N ARG A 6 -12.38 -28.42 -2.40
CA ARG A 6 -11.37 -27.46 -1.95
C ARG A 6 -12.09 -26.14 -1.73
N ALA A 7 -11.93 -25.56 -0.54
CA ALA A 7 -12.35 -24.20 -0.27
C ALA A 7 -11.79 -23.29 -1.37
N LEU A 8 -12.68 -22.60 -2.08
CA LEU A 8 -12.35 -21.52 -2.99
C LEU A 8 -12.41 -20.22 -2.17
N GLY A 9 -11.31 -19.45 -2.16
CA GLY A 9 -11.32 -18.06 -1.68
C GLY A 9 -10.72 -17.83 -0.30
N GLY A 10 -9.43 -18.12 -0.13
CA GLY A 10 -8.59 -17.37 0.80
C GLY A 10 -7.45 -16.84 -0.04
N GLU A 11 -7.53 -15.58 -0.50
CA GLU A 11 -6.33 -14.95 -1.05
C GLU A 11 -5.32 -14.84 0.10
N GLU A 12 -4.20 -15.56 0.01
CA GLU A 12 -3.17 -15.56 1.04
C GLU A 12 -2.74 -14.13 1.37
N ALA A 13 -2.60 -13.86 2.67
CA ALA A 13 -2.15 -12.56 3.17
C ALA A 13 -0.81 -12.19 2.52
N ILE A 14 -0.69 -10.93 2.10
CA ILE A 14 0.58 -10.41 1.61
C ILE A 14 1.62 -10.41 2.73
N ARG A 15 2.81 -10.88 2.42
CA ARG A 15 3.96 -10.88 3.34
C ARG A 15 4.81 -9.65 3.09
N LEU A 16 5.20 -8.99 4.17
CA LEU A 16 6.12 -7.86 4.16
C LEU A 16 7.35 -8.23 4.98
N ARG A 17 8.55 -7.99 4.43
CA ARG A 17 9.76 -8.01 5.25
C ARG A 17 9.76 -6.83 6.21
N ARG A 18 10.34 -7.01 7.40
CA ARG A 18 10.55 -5.92 8.36
C ARG A 18 11.26 -4.72 7.70
N ALA A 19 12.30 -5.00 6.92
CA ALA A 19 13.02 -3.97 6.15
C ALA A 19 12.12 -3.20 5.16
N THR A 20 11.13 -3.87 4.55
CA THR A 20 10.14 -3.22 3.67
C THR A 20 9.25 -2.26 4.46
N ILE A 21 8.80 -2.68 5.65
CA ILE A 21 7.99 -1.83 6.54
C ILE A 21 8.78 -0.63 7.03
N GLU A 22 10.03 -0.85 7.45
CA GLU A 22 10.93 0.20 7.90
C GLU A 22 11.20 1.23 6.79
N ALA A 23 11.50 0.79 5.57
CA ALA A 23 11.68 1.69 4.44
C ALA A 23 10.42 2.53 4.12
N MET A 24 9.23 1.94 4.25
CA MET A 24 7.97 2.70 4.13
C MET A 24 7.82 3.75 5.25
N PHE A 25 8.16 3.39 6.49
CA PHE A 25 8.09 4.30 7.63
C PHE A 25 9.12 5.42 7.55
N GLU A 26 10.34 5.13 7.12
CA GLU A 26 11.37 6.14 6.85
C GLU A 26 10.90 7.14 5.79
N HIS A 27 10.31 6.65 4.69
CA HIS A 27 9.73 7.51 3.68
C HIS A 27 8.62 8.39 4.26
N ALA A 28 7.67 7.81 4.99
CA ALA A 28 6.57 8.56 5.59
C ALA A 28 7.06 9.65 6.56
N ARG A 29 8.07 9.34 7.39
CA ARG A 29 8.66 10.31 8.33
C ARG A 29 9.38 11.44 7.62
N ALA A 30 10.08 11.15 6.52
CA ALA A 30 10.82 12.15 5.76
C ALA A 30 9.90 13.18 5.07
N ILE A 31 8.67 12.77 4.72
CA ILE A 31 7.70 13.60 4.01
C ILE A 31 6.70 14.30 4.96
N ALA A 32 6.52 13.79 6.19
CA ALA A 32 5.65 14.42 7.18
C ALA A 32 6.01 15.91 7.37
N PRO A 33 5.03 16.83 7.47
CA PRO A 33 3.59 16.59 7.71
C PRO A 33 2.73 16.37 6.45
N GLU A 34 3.34 16.22 5.27
CA GLU A 34 2.63 15.88 4.04
C GLU A 34 2.38 14.37 3.92
N GLU A 35 1.43 13.97 3.09
CA GLU A 35 1.19 12.58 2.73
C GLU A 35 2.28 12.11 1.75
N CYS A 36 2.92 10.99 2.09
CA CYS A 36 3.79 10.28 1.15
C CYS A 36 2.96 9.29 0.34
N CYS A 37 3.45 8.88 -0.83
CA CYS A 37 2.88 7.74 -1.57
C CYS A 37 3.98 6.91 -2.22
N GLY A 38 3.66 5.65 -2.55
CA GLY A 38 4.57 4.79 -3.28
C GLY A 38 3.99 3.44 -3.62
N LEU A 39 4.80 2.62 -4.29
CA LEU A 39 4.42 1.28 -4.74
C LEU A 39 5.27 0.20 -4.06
N LEU A 40 4.68 -0.99 -3.95
CA LEU A 40 5.37 -2.21 -3.53
C LEU A 40 5.45 -3.17 -4.72
N GLY A 41 6.67 -3.51 -5.10
CA GLY A 41 6.95 -4.52 -6.12
C GLY A 41 7.25 -5.87 -5.48
N GLY A 42 6.83 -6.95 -6.12
CA GLY A 42 7.03 -8.29 -5.60
C GLY A 42 6.35 -9.37 -6.42
N GLY A 43 6.01 -10.48 -5.76
CA GLY A 43 5.32 -11.61 -6.37
C GLY A 43 5.09 -12.71 -5.35
N GLU A 44 4.19 -13.65 -5.66
CA GLU A 44 3.88 -14.79 -4.78
C GLU A 44 3.52 -14.35 -3.34
N ASN A 45 2.63 -13.35 -3.26
CA ASN A 45 2.17 -12.76 -2.00
C ASN A 45 3.31 -12.25 -1.11
N LEU A 46 4.40 -11.73 -1.70
CA LEU A 46 5.53 -11.15 -0.99
C LEU A 46 5.94 -9.82 -1.62
N ALA A 47 5.96 -8.75 -0.82
CA ALA A 47 6.59 -7.48 -1.21
C ALA A 47 8.11 -7.58 -1.06
N LYS A 48 8.82 -7.34 -2.16
CA LYS A 48 10.28 -7.46 -2.26
C LYS A 48 10.98 -6.10 -2.33
N SER A 49 10.32 -5.12 -2.94
CA SER A 49 10.90 -3.80 -3.24
C SER A 49 9.91 -2.69 -2.91
N VAL A 50 10.42 -1.56 -2.39
CA VAL A 50 9.67 -0.32 -2.14
C VAL A 50 10.08 0.71 -3.19
N TYR A 51 9.10 1.36 -3.80
CA TYR A 51 9.29 2.43 -4.77
C TYR A 51 8.60 3.70 -4.25
N PRO A 52 9.31 4.54 -3.48
CA PRO A 52 8.83 5.86 -3.09
C PRO A 52 8.51 6.71 -4.32
N LEU A 53 7.39 7.42 -4.28
CA LEU A 53 6.98 8.34 -5.35
C LEU A 53 6.75 9.74 -4.76
N ARG A 54 7.04 10.77 -5.56
CA ARG A 54 6.67 12.14 -5.22
C ARG A 54 5.15 12.31 -5.25
N ASN A 55 4.64 12.93 -4.19
CA ASN A 55 3.28 13.43 -4.14
C ASN A 55 3.21 14.81 -4.83
N VAL A 56 2.45 14.90 -5.92
CA VAL A 56 2.23 16.14 -6.68
C VAL A 56 0.83 16.71 -6.50
N ALA A 57 0.07 16.22 -5.50
CA ALA A 57 -1.26 16.73 -5.20
C ALA A 57 -1.22 18.22 -4.87
N ARG A 58 -2.23 18.97 -5.31
CA ARG A 58 -2.36 20.41 -5.03
C ARG A 58 -2.32 20.73 -3.53
N ASN A 59 -2.82 19.82 -2.70
CA ASN A 59 -2.73 19.89 -1.25
C ASN A 59 -2.21 18.56 -0.71
N ALA A 60 -0.88 18.40 -0.73
CA ALA A 60 -0.18 17.20 -0.31
C ALA A 60 -0.40 16.83 1.17
N ALA A 61 -0.95 17.72 2.00
CA ALA A 61 -1.19 17.44 3.41
C ALA A 61 -2.43 16.56 3.68
N VAL A 62 -3.34 16.41 2.72
CA VAL A 62 -4.63 15.67 2.87
C VAL A 62 -4.99 14.80 1.67
N ALA A 63 -4.08 14.72 0.69
CA ALA A 63 -4.27 13.93 -0.51
C ALA A 63 -2.92 13.58 -1.10
N TYR A 64 -2.88 12.48 -1.84
CA TYR A 64 -1.75 12.13 -2.69
C TYR A 64 -2.14 12.01 -4.16
N GLU A 65 -1.21 12.41 -5.02
CA GLU A 65 -1.24 12.18 -6.46
C GLU A 65 0.18 11.80 -6.86
N ALA A 66 0.38 10.57 -7.33
CA ALA A 66 1.72 10.13 -7.70
C ALA A 66 2.20 10.82 -8.98
N ALA A 67 3.43 11.34 -8.98
CA ALA A 67 4.06 11.90 -10.17
C ALA A 67 4.03 10.88 -11.34
N PRO A 68 3.36 11.18 -12.47
CA PRO A 68 3.16 10.21 -13.56
C PRO A 68 4.46 9.63 -14.12
N GLU A 69 5.51 10.46 -14.22
CA GLU A 69 6.83 10.07 -14.70
C GLU A 69 7.51 9.06 -13.77
N GLU A 70 7.35 9.22 -12.45
CA GLU A 70 7.93 8.29 -11.47
C GLU A 70 7.11 7.01 -11.34
N LEU A 71 5.79 7.10 -11.52
CA LEU A 71 4.93 5.93 -11.60
C LEU A 71 5.36 5.04 -12.79
N PHE A 72 5.60 5.65 -13.95
CA PHE A 72 6.07 4.93 -15.14
C PHE A 72 7.46 4.33 -14.93
N GLU A 73 8.37 5.08 -14.31
CA GLU A 73 9.71 4.64 -13.94
C GLU A 73 9.66 3.42 -13.00
N ALA A 74 8.91 3.51 -11.90
CA ALA A 74 8.77 2.43 -10.93
C ALA A 74 8.20 1.16 -11.58
N GLN A 75 7.16 1.29 -12.40
CA GLN A 75 6.62 0.15 -13.15
C GLN A 75 7.63 -0.45 -14.14
N ARG A 76 8.47 0.38 -14.77
CA ARG A 76 9.55 -0.10 -15.64
C ARG A 76 10.60 -0.87 -14.85
N GLN A 77 10.99 -0.38 -13.68
CA GLN A 77 11.94 -1.05 -12.80
C GLN A 77 11.39 -2.38 -12.27
N MET A 78 10.11 -2.43 -11.89
CA MET A 78 9.43 -3.68 -11.51
C MET A 78 9.53 -4.71 -12.62
N ARG A 79 9.16 -4.34 -13.87
CA ARG A 79 9.26 -5.23 -15.03
C ARG A 79 10.70 -5.71 -15.26
N ALA A 80 11.68 -4.82 -15.17
CA ALA A 80 13.10 -5.18 -15.32
C ALA A 80 13.58 -6.17 -14.25
N ARG A 81 12.97 -6.15 -13.05
CA ARG A 81 13.27 -7.06 -11.94
C ARG A 81 12.39 -8.32 -11.92
N GLY A 82 11.47 -8.47 -12.87
CA GLY A 82 10.48 -9.56 -12.88
C GLY A 82 9.48 -9.48 -11.73
N GLU A 83 9.24 -8.28 -11.21
CA GLU A 83 8.27 -8.00 -10.14
C GLU A 83 6.93 -7.53 -10.72
N ASN A 84 5.86 -7.86 -10.01
CA ASN A 84 4.52 -7.33 -10.19
C ASN A 84 4.21 -6.28 -9.12
N LEU A 85 3.27 -5.38 -9.39
CA LEU A 85 2.71 -4.51 -8.37
C LEU A 85 1.88 -5.36 -7.39
N VAL A 86 2.34 -5.47 -6.15
CA VAL A 86 1.65 -6.25 -5.09
C VAL A 86 0.94 -5.36 -4.07
N GLY A 87 1.32 -4.09 -3.98
CA GLY A 87 0.66 -3.14 -3.10
C GLY A 87 0.96 -1.69 -3.44
N ILE A 88 0.12 -0.81 -2.92
CA ILE A 88 0.25 0.64 -2.98
C ILE A 88 0.27 1.13 -1.54
N TYR A 89 1.12 2.09 -1.20
CA TYR A 89 1.12 2.67 0.13
C TYR A 89 1.05 4.19 0.09
N HIS A 90 0.43 4.76 1.12
CA HIS A 90 0.47 6.20 1.41
C HIS A 90 0.41 6.44 2.92
N SER A 91 0.60 7.68 3.35
CA SER A 91 0.50 8.05 4.77
C SER A 91 -0.66 9.01 5.03
N HIS A 92 -1.31 8.85 6.19
CA HIS A 92 -2.20 9.83 6.80
C HIS A 92 -1.48 10.39 8.04
N PRO A 93 -0.63 11.42 7.90
CA PRO A 93 0.25 11.90 8.96
C PRO A 93 -0.47 12.44 10.20
N ARG A 94 -1.78 12.70 10.08
CA ARG A 94 -2.64 13.21 11.14
C ARG A 94 -3.57 12.15 11.76
N SER A 95 -3.42 10.88 11.40
CA SER A 95 -4.25 9.80 11.94
C SER A 95 -3.42 8.75 12.69
N LYS A 96 -3.86 8.41 13.90
CA LYS A 96 -3.27 7.34 14.72
C LYS A 96 -3.80 5.93 14.39
N ASP A 97 -5.02 5.82 13.89
CA ASP A 97 -5.56 4.59 13.27
C ASP A 97 -6.01 4.93 11.85
N PRO A 98 -5.13 4.77 10.84
CA PRO A 98 -5.42 5.18 9.49
C PRO A 98 -6.46 4.24 8.85
N ALA A 99 -7.37 4.80 8.08
CA ALA A 99 -8.33 4.08 7.24
C ALA A 99 -8.52 4.85 5.92
N PRO A 100 -8.94 4.18 4.83
CA PRO A 100 -9.17 4.85 3.55
C PRO A 100 -10.24 5.94 3.68
N SER A 101 -9.91 7.14 3.20
CA SER A 101 -10.85 8.24 3.03
C SER A 101 -11.78 7.98 1.83
N ALA A 102 -12.85 8.78 1.70
CA ALA A 102 -13.72 8.72 0.54
C ALA A 102 -12.98 9.03 -0.78
N SER A 103 -11.93 9.86 -0.73
CA SER A 103 -11.09 10.15 -1.89
C SER A 103 -10.24 8.94 -2.27
N ASP A 104 -9.68 8.23 -1.29
CA ASP A 104 -8.86 7.04 -1.54
C ASP A 104 -9.67 5.95 -2.23
N VAL A 105 -10.92 5.73 -1.79
CA VAL A 105 -11.83 4.76 -2.41
C VAL A 105 -12.12 5.09 -3.86
N ARG A 106 -12.36 6.38 -4.17
CA ARG A 106 -12.67 6.84 -5.52
C ARG A 106 -11.49 6.79 -6.49
N LEU A 107 -10.26 6.79 -5.97
CA LEU A 107 -9.02 6.83 -6.75
C LEU A 107 -8.28 5.50 -6.75
N ALA A 108 -8.85 4.45 -6.15
CA ALA A 108 -8.29 3.10 -6.09
C ALA A 108 -8.47 2.32 -7.40
N PHE A 109 -7.78 2.75 -8.46
CA PHE A 109 -7.87 2.14 -9.79
C PHE A 109 -7.17 0.78 -9.93
N TYR A 110 -6.49 0.31 -8.89
CA TYR A 110 -5.83 -1.00 -8.84
C TYR A 110 -6.58 -1.95 -7.88
N PRO A 111 -7.69 -2.58 -8.31
CA PRO A 111 -8.54 -3.37 -7.43
C PRO A 111 -7.87 -4.67 -6.92
N SER A 112 -6.84 -5.15 -7.60
CA SER A 112 -6.07 -6.34 -7.19
C SER A 112 -4.91 -6.02 -6.24
N ALA A 113 -4.61 -4.74 -5.99
CA ALA A 113 -3.54 -4.34 -5.10
C ALA A 113 -4.03 -4.22 -3.66
N VAL A 114 -3.16 -4.57 -2.70
CA VAL A 114 -3.39 -4.25 -1.29
C VAL A 114 -2.95 -2.81 -1.03
N TYR A 115 -3.83 -2.02 -0.41
CA TYR A 115 -3.54 -0.64 -0.05
C TYR A 115 -3.06 -0.57 1.39
N PHE A 116 -1.86 -0.07 1.59
CA PHE A 116 -1.27 0.14 2.90
C PHE A 116 -1.36 1.61 3.29
N ILE A 117 -1.80 1.89 4.50
CA ILE A 117 -1.90 3.26 5.02
C ILE A 117 -1.09 3.36 6.29
N ILE A 118 -0.19 4.35 6.31
CA ILE A 118 0.70 4.64 7.43
C ILE A 118 0.12 5.78 8.25
N GLY A 119 -0.18 5.50 9.52
CA GLY A 119 -0.57 6.49 10.51
C GLY A 119 0.60 6.86 11.41
N PHE A 120 0.41 7.92 12.19
CA PHE A 120 1.37 8.40 13.17
C PHE A 120 0.66 8.50 14.52
N ASP A 121 1.23 7.81 15.50
CA ASP A 121 0.77 7.75 16.86
C ASP A 121 1.91 8.21 17.79
N GLU A 122 1.60 9.09 18.74
CA GLU A 122 2.61 9.72 19.59
C GLU A 122 3.30 8.73 20.53
N GLU A 123 2.62 7.63 20.89
CA GLU A 123 3.14 6.61 21.82
C GLU A 123 3.88 5.49 21.10
N THR A 124 3.36 5.03 19.95
CA THR A 124 3.85 3.85 19.23
C THR A 124 4.63 4.17 17.95
N GLY A 125 4.63 5.43 17.51
CA GLY A 125 5.31 5.88 16.31
C GLY A 125 4.50 5.63 15.04
N CYS A 126 5.10 5.00 14.03
CA CYS A 126 4.41 4.74 12.77
C CYS A 126 3.58 3.46 12.86
N VAL A 127 2.33 3.52 12.41
CA VAL A 127 1.38 2.42 12.44
C VAL A 127 1.00 2.04 11.02
N LEU A 128 1.14 0.77 10.63
CA LEU A 128 0.74 0.27 9.31
C LEU A 128 -0.62 -0.44 9.39
N ARG A 129 -1.51 -0.13 8.43
CA ARG A 129 -2.77 -0.85 8.20
C ARG A 129 -2.89 -1.23 6.73
N ALA A 130 -3.55 -2.35 6.44
CA ALA A 130 -3.77 -2.83 5.09
C ALA A 130 -5.27 -2.92 4.77
N PHE A 131 -5.63 -2.65 3.52
CA PHE A 131 -7.00 -2.58 3.05
C PHE A 131 -7.13 -3.14 1.64
N ARG A 132 -8.26 -3.79 1.37
CA ARG A 132 -8.75 -4.05 0.02
C ARG A 132 -9.79 -3.00 -0.30
N ILE A 133 -9.59 -2.28 -1.40
CA ILE A 133 -10.46 -1.16 -1.79
C ILE A 133 -11.14 -1.50 -3.11
N SER A 134 -12.46 -1.39 -3.12
CA SER A 134 -13.31 -1.61 -4.29
C SER A 134 -13.94 -0.28 -4.69
N GLU A 135 -13.36 0.39 -5.67
CA GLU A 135 -13.88 1.66 -6.23
C GLU A 135 -15.30 1.46 -6.77
N LYS A 136 -15.52 0.40 -7.55
CA LYS A 136 -16.83 0.06 -8.16
C LYS A 136 -17.95 -0.09 -7.13
N GLU A 137 -17.64 -0.61 -5.96
CA GLU A 137 -18.62 -0.81 -4.88
C GLU A 137 -18.60 0.34 -3.86
N GLY A 138 -17.66 1.28 -3.99
CA GLY A 138 -17.48 2.39 -3.06
C GLY A 138 -17.17 1.94 -1.63
N ARG A 139 -16.53 0.78 -1.45
CA ARG A 139 -16.26 0.18 -0.12
C ARG A 139 -14.83 -0.31 0.03
N TRP A 140 -14.44 -0.52 1.27
CA TRP A 140 -13.18 -1.14 1.63
C TRP A 140 -13.38 -2.11 2.79
N GLU A 141 -12.45 -3.06 2.92
CA GLU A 141 -12.35 -3.96 4.05
C GLU A 141 -10.91 -4.01 4.57
N ARG A 142 -10.75 -4.29 5.88
CA ARG A 142 -9.40 -4.49 6.45
C ARG A 142 -8.81 -5.76 5.85
N ALA A 143 -7.58 -5.66 5.38
CA ALA A 143 -6.79 -6.80 4.96
C ALA A 143 -5.77 -7.15 6.04
N GLU A 144 -5.42 -8.42 6.11
CA GLU A 144 -4.31 -8.89 6.93
C GLU A 144 -3.04 -8.98 6.08
N PHE A 145 -1.90 -8.76 6.73
CA PHE A 145 -0.59 -8.98 6.16
C PHE A 145 0.28 -9.65 7.23
N GLU A 146 1.23 -10.47 6.78
CA GLU A 146 2.18 -11.13 7.66
C GLU A 146 3.52 -10.40 7.61
N THR A 147 4.12 -10.15 8.77
CA THR A 147 5.48 -9.61 8.84
C THR A 147 6.47 -10.77 8.94
N ILE A 148 7.45 -10.77 8.05
CA ILE A 148 8.56 -11.73 8.04
C ILE A 148 9.88 -11.00 8.26
N GLU A 149 10.89 -11.72 8.73
CA GLU A 149 12.26 -11.20 8.89
C GLU A 149 12.97 -11.03 7.54
#